data_AF-A0A951C236-F1
#
_entry.id   AF-A0A951C236-F1
#
_cell.length_a   1.000
_cell.length_b   1.000
_cell.length_c   1.000
_cell.angle_alpha   90.00
_cell.angle_beta   90.00
_cell.angle_gamma   90.00
#
_symmetry.space_group_name_H-M   'P 1'
#
loop_
_entity.id
_entity.type
_entity.pdbx_description
1 polymer ?
#
loop_
_entity_poly.entity_id
_entity_poly.type
_entity_poly.pdbx_seq_one_letter_code
_entity_poly.pdbx_strand_id
1 'polypeptide(L)'
;VEVDANGNFQVTNINAYAGNNGRAAIRANGLYFMSGNSNNGTGTPANVVAAAGIQVATAGQTQNPPQEVGNFSITQYGYAADKLGKDNNFRGLTVFNNTLYTTKGSGSNGINTVYQVGTAGSLPTLLNAATTPITILPGFTQALAKPNQNNPNYYFPFGIWFANGNTLYVADEGDGVATDAAVSPHAGLQKWTLNGGTWSLAYVLQNGLNLGQPYSIPGYPSPATDGLRNITGRVNADGTVTIWAITSTVSASGDQGADPNKLVAITDVLANTDPTVAATEKFVTLRTAQFGEVLRGVSFTPGTIFPTAPAIPITSSGLIYSRVTRTYNGTITIRNNSSNPISGPIYVLLQNLTQGVTLIGSDTSVIMGLPAVQVLGGGATLQPGQSATAPVAFSDPGGAPINFTPVIPNQGAV
;
A
#
# COMPACT_ATOMS: atom_id res chain seq x y z
N VAL A 1 11.17 8.61 2.60
CA VAL A 1 10.49 9.24 1.44
C VAL A 1 9.07 9.53 1.87
N GLU A 2 8.66 10.78 1.73
CA GLU A 2 7.29 11.22 1.98
C GLU A 2 6.64 11.48 0.65
N VAL A 3 5.33 11.27 0.60
CA VAL A 3 4.55 11.67 -0.55
C VAL A 3 3.34 12.43 -0.05
N ASP A 4 3.21 13.67 -0.52
CA ASP A 4 2.14 14.57 -0.10
C ASP A 4 0.81 14.23 -0.80
N ALA A 5 -0.22 14.98 -0.43
CA ALA A 5 -1.53 14.94 -1.09
C ALA A 5 -1.45 15.00 -2.62
N ASN A 6 -0.55 15.80 -3.19
CA ASN A 6 -0.47 15.99 -4.62
C ASN A 6 0.40 14.93 -5.32
N GLY A 7 0.86 13.91 -4.59
CA GLY A 7 1.78 12.89 -5.12
C GLY A 7 3.21 13.39 -5.27
N ASN A 8 3.55 14.56 -4.68
CA ASN A 8 4.92 15.06 -4.71
C ASN A 8 5.78 14.26 -3.75
N PHE A 9 6.93 13.82 -4.25
CA PHE A 9 7.92 13.14 -3.43
C PHE A 9 8.80 14.17 -2.73
N GLN A 10 8.86 14.07 -1.41
CA GLN A 10 9.90 14.73 -0.62
C GLN A 10 10.82 13.68 -0.02
N VAL A 11 12.11 13.81 -0.29
CA VAL A 11 13.14 12.97 0.34
C VAL A 11 13.82 13.82 1.40
N THR A 12 13.47 13.57 2.66
CA THR A 12 14.21 14.11 3.79
C THR A 12 15.27 13.10 4.19
N ASN A 13 16.53 13.47 4.01
CA ASN A 13 17.64 12.65 4.50
C ASN A 13 17.70 12.76 6.03
N ILE A 14 17.63 11.61 6.69
CA ILE A 14 17.80 11.47 8.13
C ILE A 14 18.83 10.37 8.34
N ASN A 15 19.90 10.68 9.05
CA ASN A 15 20.92 9.71 9.45
C ASN A 15 20.97 9.66 10.97
N ALA A 16 19.82 9.31 11.56
CA ALA A 16 19.61 9.30 12.99
C ALA A 16 19.40 7.87 13.51
N TYR A 17 18.55 7.04 12.87
CA TYR A 17 18.15 5.74 13.40
C TYR A 17 19.33 4.88 13.89
N ALA A 18 19.35 4.57 15.18
CA ALA A 18 20.49 3.93 15.84
C ALA A 18 20.46 2.39 15.81
N GLY A 19 19.34 1.79 15.39
CA GLY A 19 19.17 0.34 15.29
C GLY A 19 19.73 -0.23 13.98
N ASN A 20 19.90 -1.56 13.92
CA ASN A 20 20.51 -2.23 12.76
C ASN A 20 19.50 -2.78 11.74
N ASN A 21 18.21 -2.60 11.96
CA ASN A 21 17.14 -3.05 11.06
C ASN A 21 15.91 -2.15 11.23
N GLY A 22 15.95 -0.97 10.62
CA GLY A 22 14.81 -0.04 10.57
C GLY A 22 13.70 -0.63 9.70
N ARG A 23 12.46 -0.58 10.18
CA ARG A 23 11.30 -1.28 9.58
C ARG A 23 10.19 -0.35 9.15
N ALA A 24 9.94 0.73 9.90
CA ALA A 24 8.98 1.74 9.51
C ALA A 24 9.46 3.14 9.90
N ALA A 25 8.97 4.12 9.15
CA ALA A 25 9.11 5.53 9.47
C ALA A 25 7.80 6.24 9.11
N ILE A 26 7.35 7.14 9.98
CA ILE A 26 6.18 7.99 9.75
C ILE A 26 6.47 9.40 10.26
N ARG A 27 6.09 10.41 9.48
CA ARG A 27 6.14 11.80 9.93
C ARG A 27 4.80 12.24 10.46
N ALA A 28 4.80 12.82 11.65
CA ALA A 28 3.62 13.44 12.24
C ALA A 28 4.03 14.61 13.13
N ASN A 29 3.26 15.70 13.06
CA ASN A 29 3.51 16.95 13.79
C ASN A 29 4.95 17.48 13.65
N GLY A 30 5.51 17.40 12.44
CA GLY A 30 6.87 17.87 12.14
C GLY A 30 8.01 16.96 12.62
N LEU A 31 7.70 15.87 13.32
CA LEU A 31 8.66 14.88 13.81
C LEU A 31 8.59 13.59 13.01
N TYR A 32 9.72 12.89 12.92
CA TYR A 32 9.82 11.55 12.35
C TYR A 32 9.84 10.54 13.47
N PHE A 33 8.87 9.63 13.47
CA PHE A 33 8.87 8.44 14.29
C PHE A 33 9.39 7.28 13.46
N MET A 34 10.33 6.52 14.03
CA MET A 34 11.00 5.40 13.38
C MET A 34 10.94 4.19 14.31
N SER A 35 10.82 3.01 13.74
CA SER A 35 10.80 1.75 14.48
C SER A 35 11.68 0.72 13.80
N GLY A 36 12.09 -0.28 14.56
CA GLY A 36 12.84 -1.41 14.05
C GLY A 36 13.48 -2.20 15.16
N ASN A 37 14.47 -3.00 14.79
CA ASN A 37 15.23 -3.78 15.75
C ASN A 37 16.15 -2.88 16.58
N SER A 38 15.95 -2.92 17.90
CA SER A 38 16.72 -2.14 18.87
C SER A 38 18.19 -2.58 18.89
N ASN A 39 18.47 -3.89 19.01
CA ASN A 39 19.83 -4.45 18.90
C ASN A 39 19.84 -5.99 18.68
N ASN A 40 21.00 -6.54 18.31
CA ASN A 40 21.18 -8.00 18.13
C ASN A 40 21.72 -8.73 19.37
N GLY A 41 21.91 -8.07 20.52
CA GLY A 41 22.60 -8.66 21.66
C GLY A 41 24.09 -8.85 21.37
N THR A 42 24.62 -10.08 21.51
CA THR A 42 26.05 -10.43 21.38
C THR A 42 26.64 -10.34 19.96
N GLY A 43 25.90 -9.79 18.99
CA GLY A 43 26.35 -9.55 17.61
C GLY A 43 26.06 -8.12 17.14
N THR A 44 25.92 -7.19 18.09
CA THR A 44 25.64 -5.77 17.80
C THR A 44 26.93 -5.09 17.33
N PRO A 45 26.98 -4.55 16.10
CA PRO A 45 28.14 -3.78 15.63
C PRO A 45 28.47 -2.62 16.57
N ALA A 46 29.75 -2.29 16.75
CA ALA A 46 30.19 -1.26 17.69
C ALA A 46 29.59 0.14 17.43
N ASN A 47 29.10 0.40 16.21
CA ASN A 47 28.42 1.64 15.83
C ASN A 47 26.94 1.70 16.24
N VAL A 48 26.36 0.61 16.75
CA VAL A 48 25.01 0.60 17.35
C VAL A 48 25.17 0.87 18.85
N VAL A 49 24.99 2.13 19.23
CA VAL A 49 25.35 2.66 20.56
C VAL A 49 24.18 2.75 21.56
N ALA A 50 22.95 2.39 21.16
CA ALA A 50 21.77 2.47 22.02
C ALA A 50 20.72 1.40 21.70
N ALA A 51 20.09 0.86 22.74
CA ALA A 51 19.02 -0.12 22.65
C ALA A 51 17.64 0.54 22.48
N ALA A 52 17.45 1.33 21.42
CA ALA A 52 16.22 2.09 21.23
C ALA A 52 15.22 1.41 20.29
N GLY A 53 13.99 1.16 20.76
CA GLY A 53 12.90 0.60 19.96
C GLY A 53 12.29 1.59 18.97
N ILE A 54 11.26 2.29 19.42
CA ILE A 54 10.70 3.44 18.70
C ILE A 54 11.62 4.63 18.96
N GLN A 55 11.88 5.43 17.95
CA GLN A 55 12.79 6.57 18.00
C GLN A 55 12.11 7.80 17.39
N VAL A 56 12.40 8.98 17.91
CA VAL A 56 11.91 10.27 17.39
C VAL A 56 13.06 11.18 16.95
N ALA A 57 12.93 11.78 15.77
CA ALA A 57 13.91 12.69 15.18
C ALA A 57 13.25 13.93 14.56
N THR A 58 14.03 15.00 14.42
CA THR A 58 13.66 16.16 13.62
C THR A 58 14.07 15.99 12.15
N ALA A 59 13.43 16.75 11.26
CA ALA A 59 13.80 16.77 9.85
C ALA A 59 15.26 17.20 9.66
N GLY A 60 16.02 16.47 8.83
CA GLY A 60 17.41 16.79 8.54
C GLY A 60 18.38 16.48 9.69
N GLN A 61 17.95 15.80 10.76
CA GLN A 61 18.85 15.41 11.85
C GLN A 61 19.97 14.50 11.34
N THR A 62 21.21 14.98 11.48
CA THR A 62 22.45 14.26 11.15
C THR A 62 23.15 13.82 12.43
N GLN A 63 23.70 12.60 12.44
CA GLN A 63 24.77 12.12 13.32
C GLN A 63 24.66 12.52 14.82
N ASN A 64 23.48 12.29 15.39
CA ASN A 64 23.22 12.12 16.82
C ASN A 64 22.11 11.08 16.95
N PRO A 65 22.22 10.08 17.87
CA PRO A 65 21.17 9.10 18.05
C PRO A 65 19.84 9.80 18.35
N PRO A 66 18.75 9.45 17.67
CA PRO A 66 17.42 9.97 17.93
C PRO A 66 16.99 9.50 19.31
N GLN A 67 16.08 10.25 19.90
CA GLN A 67 15.60 9.96 21.24
C GLN A 67 14.70 8.72 21.19
N GLU A 68 14.92 7.77 22.11
CA GLU A 68 14.00 6.66 22.29
C GLU A 68 12.63 7.17 22.75
N VAL A 69 11.58 6.61 22.15
CA VAL A 69 10.20 6.81 22.59
C VAL A 69 9.81 5.64 23.48
N GLY A 70 9.56 5.97 24.73
CA GLY A 70 9.02 5.10 25.76
C GLY A 70 10.01 4.14 26.40
N ASN A 71 9.51 3.46 27.43
CA ASN A 71 10.27 2.58 28.31
C ASN A 71 9.64 1.18 28.41
N PHE A 72 9.16 0.65 27.28
CA PHE A 72 8.50 -0.66 27.25
C PHE A 72 9.40 -1.73 27.88
N SER A 73 8.82 -2.53 28.77
CA SER A 73 9.40 -3.78 29.25
C SER A 73 8.29 -4.76 29.57
N ILE A 74 8.50 -6.05 29.31
CA ILE A 74 7.53 -7.10 29.67
C ILE A 74 7.30 -7.24 31.18
N THR A 75 8.16 -6.64 32.00
CA THR A 75 7.99 -6.59 33.47
C THR A 75 6.70 -5.90 33.90
N GLN A 76 6.21 -4.93 33.13
CA GLN A 76 4.92 -4.27 33.38
C GLN A 76 3.72 -5.22 33.22
N TYR A 77 3.94 -6.40 32.63
CA TYR A 77 2.95 -7.49 32.48
C TYR A 77 3.26 -8.69 33.39
N GLY A 78 4.12 -8.51 34.39
CA GLY A 78 4.42 -9.56 35.39
C GLY A 78 5.43 -10.62 34.93
N TYR A 79 6.08 -10.43 33.78
CA TYR A 79 7.14 -11.32 33.33
C TYR A 79 8.52 -10.92 33.89
N ALA A 80 9.45 -11.86 33.92
CA ALA A 80 10.83 -11.58 34.28
C ALA A 80 11.48 -10.62 33.25
N ALA A 81 12.40 -9.78 33.71
CA ALA A 81 13.13 -8.87 32.83
C ALA A 81 13.92 -9.65 31.76
N ASP A 82 13.85 -9.17 30.52
CA ASP A 82 14.60 -9.71 29.39
C ASP A 82 15.95 -8.98 29.21
N LYS A 83 16.76 -9.46 28.27
CA LYS A 83 17.97 -8.78 27.81
C LYS A 83 17.61 -7.38 27.28
N LEU A 84 18.45 -6.41 27.60
CA LEU A 84 18.26 -5.00 27.24
C LEU A 84 17.93 -4.83 25.74
N GLY A 85 16.84 -4.13 25.45
CA GLY A 85 16.37 -3.80 24.10
C GLY A 85 15.61 -4.91 23.36
N LYS A 86 15.61 -6.15 23.86
CA LYS A 86 14.95 -7.28 23.19
C LYS A 86 13.43 -7.22 23.23
N ASP A 87 12.88 -6.59 24.26
CA ASP A 87 11.44 -6.31 24.37
C ASP A 87 10.94 -5.35 23.27
N ASN A 88 11.84 -4.52 22.73
CA ASN A 88 11.50 -3.32 21.95
C ASN A 88 11.74 -3.50 20.44
N ASN A 89 11.68 -4.73 19.94
CA ASN A 89 11.88 -5.09 18.53
C ASN A 89 10.65 -4.79 17.66
N PHE A 90 10.21 -3.53 17.67
CA PHE A 90 9.00 -3.07 17.01
C PHE A 90 9.08 -3.15 15.47
N ARG A 91 7.93 -3.12 14.81
CA ARG A 91 7.75 -3.28 13.36
C ARG A 91 6.98 -2.12 12.76
N GLY A 92 5.69 -2.27 12.49
CA GLY A 92 4.90 -1.24 11.83
C GLY A 92 4.68 -0.02 12.71
N LEU A 93 4.44 1.12 12.07
CA LEU A 93 3.99 2.35 12.71
C LEU A 93 2.76 2.87 11.96
N THR A 94 1.81 3.41 12.70
CA THR A 94 0.75 4.26 12.13
C THR A 94 0.39 5.37 13.10
N VAL A 95 -0.16 6.45 12.56
CA VAL A 95 -0.77 7.51 13.35
C VAL A 95 -2.26 7.53 13.03
N PHE A 96 -3.08 7.48 14.08
CA PHE A 96 -4.54 7.62 13.96
C PHE A 96 -5.06 8.53 15.07
N ASN A 97 -5.88 9.52 14.71
CA ASN A 97 -6.40 10.55 15.63
C ASN A 97 -5.33 11.11 16.57
N ASN A 98 -4.21 11.57 15.99
CA ASN A 98 -3.07 12.13 16.71
C ASN A 98 -2.47 11.20 17.77
N THR A 99 -2.60 9.88 17.61
CA THR A 99 -2.03 8.86 18.49
C THR A 99 -1.08 7.99 17.68
N LEU A 100 0.10 7.70 18.21
CA LEU A 100 1.04 6.80 17.59
C LEU A 100 0.75 5.36 18.03
N TYR A 101 0.74 4.44 17.07
CA TYR A 101 0.62 3.01 17.33
C TYR A 101 1.80 2.28 16.69
N THR A 102 2.19 1.17 17.31
CA THR A 102 3.25 0.30 16.80
C THR A 102 2.86 -1.17 16.93
N THR A 103 3.53 -2.03 16.18
CA THR A 103 3.43 -3.48 16.37
C THR A 103 4.75 -4.08 16.78
N LYS A 104 4.68 -5.30 17.32
CA LYS A 104 5.82 -6.19 17.42
C LYS A 104 5.39 -7.58 16.98
N GLY A 105 6.21 -8.24 16.16
CA GLY A 105 5.93 -9.59 15.64
C GLY A 105 7.15 -10.50 15.61
N SER A 106 8.15 -10.24 16.44
CA SER A 106 9.42 -10.99 16.44
C SER A 106 9.26 -12.40 17.02
N GLY A 107 9.83 -13.43 16.39
CA GLY A 107 9.83 -14.82 16.87
C GLY A 107 10.78 -15.11 18.05
N SER A 108 11.01 -14.15 18.96
CA SER A 108 11.86 -14.39 20.14
C SER A 108 11.32 -13.65 21.36
N ASN A 109 12.01 -12.61 21.82
CA ASN A 109 11.75 -11.94 23.08
C ASN A 109 10.53 -11.02 23.03
N GLY A 110 10.06 -10.55 24.18
CA GLY A 110 8.91 -9.65 24.29
C GLY A 110 7.55 -10.30 23.97
N ILE A 111 6.56 -9.47 23.66
CA ILE A 111 5.19 -9.87 23.32
C ILE A 111 4.92 -9.49 21.86
N ASN A 112 4.25 -10.34 21.09
CA ASN A 112 3.85 -9.98 19.73
C ASN A 112 2.40 -9.51 19.71
N THR A 113 2.19 -8.22 19.40
CA THR A 113 0.91 -7.55 19.58
C THR A 113 0.91 -6.14 18.97
N VAL A 114 -0.19 -5.42 19.14
CA VAL A 114 -0.36 -4.00 18.80
C VAL A 114 -0.30 -3.16 20.06
N TYR A 115 0.48 -2.09 20.01
CA TYR A 115 0.68 -1.16 21.11
C TYR A 115 0.19 0.23 20.76
N GLN A 116 -0.35 0.92 21.76
CA GLN A 116 -0.49 2.37 21.76
C GLN A 116 0.77 2.99 22.37
N VAL A 117 1.22 4.10 21.81
CA VAL A 117 2.37 4.87 22.28
C VAL A 117 1.86 6.22 22.79
N GLY A 118 1.88 6.38 24.11
CA GLY A 118 1.36 7.55 24.80
C GLY A 118 -0.15 7.52 25.02
N THR A 119 -0.69 8.69 25.35
CA THR A 119 -2.13 8.88 25.58
C THR A 119 -2.85 9.08 24.26
N ALA A 120 -4.04 8.50 24.12
CA ALA A 120 -4.90 8.71 22.95
C ALA A 120 -5.17 10.21 22.72
N GLY A 121 -5.10 10.65 21.46
CA GLY A 121 -5.22 12.05 21.05
C GLY A 121 -3.91 12.85 21.13
N SER A 122 -2.80 12.25 21.58
CA SER A 122 -1.51 12.92 21.70
C SER A 122 -0.36 12.14 21.08
N LEU A 123 0.51 12.86 20.37
CA LEU A 123 1.77 12.33 19.84
C LEU A 123 2.90 12.57 20.84
N PRO A 124 3.90 11.68 20.90
CA PRO A 124 5.13 11.94 21.63
C PRO A 124 5.85 13.17 21.04
N THR A 125 6.46 13.96 21.91
CA THR A 125 7.30 15.12 21.59
C THR A 125 8.73 14.85 22.03
N LEU A 126 9.70 15.65 21.60
CA LEU A 126 11.08 15.53 22.09
C LEU A 126 11.18 15.71 23.62
N LEU A 127 10.28 16.48 24.23
CA LEU A 127 10.31 16.71 25.68
C LEU A 127 9.87 15.48 26.49
N ASN A 128 8.90 14.72 25.99
CA ASN A 128 8.28 13.61 26.72
C ASN A 128 8.50 12.23 26.09
N ALA A 129 9.20 12.12 24.96
CA ALA A 129 9.40 10.86 24.25
C ALA A 129 9.96 9.77 25.17
N ALA A 130 11.03 10.06 25.92
CA ALA A 130 11.68 9.07 26.80
C ALA A 130 10.80 8.54 27.94
N THR A 131 9.76 9.28 28.34
CA THR A 131 8.84 8.91 29.43
C THR A 131 7.45 8.51 28.93
N THR A 132 7.25 8.49 27.61
CA THR A 132 5.96 8.14 27.00
C THR A 132 5.65 6.66 27.21
N PRO A 133 4.52 6.28 27.83
CA PRO A 133 4.22 4.87 28.05
C PRO A 133 3.95 4.15 26.72
N ILE A 134 4.33 2.87 26.64
CA ILE A 134 3.93 1.98 25.54
C ILE A 134 3.12 0.84 26.16
N THR A 135 1.85 0.74 25.76
CA THR A 135 0.89 -0.20 26.33
C THR A 135 0.21 -1.02 25.25
N ILE A 136 -0.05 -2.29 25.54
CA ILE A 136 -0.81 -3.20 24.68
C ILE A 136 -2.24 -2.69 24.55
N LEU A 137 -2.78 -2.67 23.33
CA LEU A 137 -4.18 -2.34 23.11
C LEU A 137 -5.10 -3.33 23.86
N PRO A 138 -6.13 -2.87 24.58
CA PRO A 138 -7.04 -3.76 25.29
C PRO A 138 -7.64 -4.82 24.36
N GLY A 139 -7.65 -6.08 24.80
CA GLY A 139 -8.14 -7.23 24.02
C GLY A 139 -7.10 -7.94 23.17
N PHE A 140 -5.93 -7.33 22.91
CA PHE A 140 -4.83 -8.04 22.29
C PHE A 140 -4.06 -8.92 23.29
N THR A 141 -3.37 -9.94 22.75
CA THR A 141 -2.59 -10.88 23.55
C THR A 141 -1.46 -10.21 24.33
N GLN A 142 -1.19 -10.75 25.52
CA GLN A 142 -0.03 -10.43 26.36
C GLN A 142 0.96 -11.61 26.45
N ALA A 143 0.70 -12.71 25.72
CA ALA A 143 1.54 -13.89 25.77
C ALA A 143 2.93 -13.62 25.17
N LEU A 144 3.97 -14.18 25.79
CA LEU A 144 5.35 -14.07 25.30
C LEU A 144 5.52 -14.71 23.92
N ALA A 145 6.37 -14.10 23.10
CA ALA A 145 6.65 -14.60 21.76
C ALA A 145 7.57 -15.82 21.77
N LYS A 146 8.52 -15.92 22.71
CA LYS A 146 9.56 -16.96 22.69
C LYS A 146 9.00 -18.38 22.78
N PRO A 147 8.02 -18.68 23.65
CA PRO A 147 7.38 -20.00 23.67
C PRO A 147 6.54 -20.30 22.42
N ASN A 148 6.19 -19.28 21.64
CA ASN A 148 5.27 -19.38 20.50
C ASN A 148 5.95 -19.08 19.16
N GLN A 149 7.29 -19.06 19.11
CA GLN A 149 8.05 -18.60 17.95
C GLN A 149 7.80 -19.39 16.65
N ASN A 150 7.39 -20.66 16.78
CA ASN A 150 7.07 -21.57 15.68
C ASN A 150 5.63 -22.12 15.84
N ASN A 151 4.75 -21.31 16.43
CA ASN A 151 3.35 -21.68 16.62
C ASN A 151 2.53 -20.95 15.54
N PRO A 152 1.98 -21.66 14.54
CA PRO A 152 1.18 -21.01 13.50
C PRO A 152 -0.10 -20.36 14.06
N ASN A 153 -0.57 -20.77 15.24
CA ASN A 153 -1.70 -20.15 15.95
C ASN A 153 -1.31 -18.91 16.78
N TYR A 154 -0.06 -18.45 16.69
CA TYR A 154 0.39 -17.23 17.33
C TYR A 154 0.41 -16.05 16.36
N TYR A 155 0.50 -14.84 16.90
CA TYR A 155 0.45 -13.60 16.14
C TYR A 155 1.86 -13.09 15.82
N PHE A 156 2.07 -12.66 14.58
CA PHE A 156 3.31 -12.06 14.09
C PHE A 156 3.02 -10.72 13.38
N PRO A 157 2.38 -9.76 14.08
CA PRO A 157 1.88 -8.56 13.44
C PRO A 157 3.03 -7.70 12.90
N PHE A 158 2.76 -7.03 11.78
CA PHE A 158 3.71 -6.19 11.07
C PHE A 158 3.08 -4.84 10.75
N GLY A 159 2.39 -4.69 9.63
CA GLY A 159 1.74 -3.43 9.27
C GLY A 159 0.44 -3.22 10.04
N ILE A 160 0.09 -1.96 10.31
CA ILE A 160 -1.15 -1.56 10.99
C ILE A 160 -1.79 -0.39 10.27
N TRP A 161 -3.11 -0.44 10.13
CA TRP A 161 -3.88 0.64 9.52
C TRP A 161 -5.28 0.73 10.14
N PHE A 162 -5.66 1.93 10.57
CA PHE A 162 -7.00 2.19 11.08
C PHE A 162 -7.90 2.66 9.93
N ALA A 163 -9.05 2.01 9.77
CA ALA A 163 -10.10 2.52 8.88
C ALA A 163 -10.92 3.60 9.58
N ASN A 164 -11.19 3.43 10.87
CA ASN A 164 -11.87 4.39 11.74
C ASN A 164 -11.56 4.07 13.22
N GLY A 165 -12.20 4.78 14.16
CA GLY A 165 -11.95 4.60 15.60
C GLY A 165 -12.37 3.25 16.18
N ASN A 166 -13.11 2.44 15.42
CA ASN A 166 -13.63 1.15 15.84
C ASN A 166 -13.20 -0.02 14.94
N THR A 167 -12.42 0.23 13.90
CA THR A 167 -11.94 -0.80 12.96
C THR A 167 -10.46 -0.63 12.66
N LEU A 168 -9.69 -1.66 12.99
CA LEU A 168 -8.25 -1.75 12.83
C LEU A 168 -7.92 -2.96 11.95
N TYR A 169 -7.03 -2.76 10.97
CA TYR A 169 -6.43 -3.84 10.21
C TYR A 169 -4.98 -4.04 10.64
N VAL A 170 -4.61 -5.30 10.83
CA VAL A 170 -3.26 -5.71 11.22
C VAL A 170 -2.80 -6.76 10.21
N ALA A 171 -1.70 -6.48 9.52
CA ALA A 171 -1.04 -7.50 8.72
C ALA A 171 -0.23 -8.41 9.64
N ASP A 172 -0.30 -9.71 9.38
CA ASP A 172 0.45 -10.73 10.08
C ASP A 172 1.40 -11.43 9.13
N GLU A 173 2.67 -11.45 9.50
CA GLU A 173 3.77 -11.89 8.66
C GLU A 173 3.77 -13.41 8.43
N GLY A 174 3.13 -14.18 9.31
CA GLY A 174 3.49 -15.59 9.47
C GLY A 174 4.74 -15.76 10.33
N ASP A 175 5.04 -17.02 10.67
CA ASP A 175 6.11 -17.39 11.60
C ASP A 175 7.45 -17.68 10.91
N GLY A 176 7.50 -17.61 9.57
CA GLY A 176 8.67 -17.88 8.76
C GLY A 176 8.94 -19.38 8.56
N VAL A 177 8.00 -20.26 8.90
CA VAL A 177 8.15 -21.72 8.79
C VAL A 177 7.51 -22.22 7.50
N ALA A 178 8.33 -22.72 6.58
CA ALA A 178 7.86 -23.11 5.24
C ALA A 178 6.86 -24.29 5.24
N THR A 179 6.93 -25.16 6.25
CA THR A 179 6.15 -26.40 6.30
C THR A 179 4.70 -26.22 6.73
N ASP A 180 4.38 -25.12 7.42
CA ASP A 180 3.04 -24.81 7.93
C ASP A 180 2.50 -23.45 7.46
N ALA A 181 3.27 -22.68 6.68
CA ALA A 181 2.80 -21.45 6.04
C ALA A 181 1.43 -21.60 5.35
N ALA A 182 1.15 -22.74 4.71
CA ALA A 182 -0.13 -23.01 4.03
C ALA A 182 -1.34 -23.14 4.96
N VAL A 183 -1.12 -23.37 6.26
CA VAL A 183 -2.17 -23.64 7.26
C VAL A 183 -2.14 -22.66 8.44
N SER A 184 -1.33 -21.60 8.37
CA SER A 184 -1.29 -20.58 9.42
C SER A 184 -2.62 -19.83 9.51
N PRO A 185 -3.39 -19.92 10.61
CA PRO A 185 -4.71 -19.30 10.71
C PRO A 185 -4.70 -17.78 10.87
N HIS A 186 -3.56 -17.19 11.25
CA HIS A 186 -3.46 -15.76 11.56
C HIS A 186 -2.65 -14.97 10.54
N ALA A 187 -1.80 -15.63 9.76
CA ALA A 187 -1.03 -15.00 8.68
C ALA A 187 -1.98 -14.37 7.64
N GLY A 188 -1.64 -13.19 7.10
CA GLY A 188 -2.54 -12.48 6.18
C GLY A 188 -3.00 -11.15 6.76
N LEU A 189 -4.27 -10.79 6.53
CA LEU A 189 -4.83 -9.51 6.99
C LEU A 189 -5.93 -9.72 8.02
N GLN A 190 -5.65 -9.33 9.25
CA GLN A 190 -6.59 -9.42 10.36
C GLN A 190 -7.45 -8.17 10.42
N LYS A 191 -8.76 -8.33 10.60
CA LYS A 191 -9.68 -7.24 10.96
C LYS A 191 -10.05 -7.33 12.43
N TRP A 192 -9.84 -6.24 13.14
CA TRP A 192 -10.15 -6.09 14.55
C TRP A 192 -11.22 -5.03 14.76
N THR A 193 -12.16 -5.29 15.66
CA THR A 193 -13.25 -4.37 16.02
C THR A 193 -13.21 -3.99 17.48
N LEU A 194 -13.42 -2.70 17.77
CA LEU A 194 -13.47 -2.17 19.13
C LEU A 194 -14.92 -2.13 19.64
N ASN A 195 -15.20 -2.88 20.70
CA ASN A 195 -16.48 -2.85 21.41
C ASN A 195 -16.25 -2.68 22.92
N GLY A 196 -16.92 -1.72 23.55
CA GLY A 196 -16.79 -1.47 24.99
C GLY A 196 -15.34 -1.19 25.44
N GLY A 197 -14.50 -0.60 24.57
CA GLY A 197 -13.09 -0.34 24.85
C GLY A 197 -12.15 -1.54 24.67
N THR A 198 -12.65 -2.71 24.26
CA THR A 198 -11.86 -3.92 24.02
C THR A 198 -11.85 -4.27 22.53
N TRP A 199 -10.65 -4.50 21.98
CA TRP A 199 -10.48 -5.00 20.62
C TRP A 199 -10.70 -6.50 20.55
N SER A 200 -11.38 -6.95 19.50
CA SER A 200 -11.61 -8.38 19.22
C SER A 200 -11.34 -8.66 17.75
N LEU A 201 -10.73 -9.81 17.46
CA LEU A 201 -10.51 -10.27 16.10
C LEU A 201 -11.88 -10.65 15.50
N ALA A 202 -12.29 -9.98 14.43
CA ALA A 202 -13.50 -10.34 13.70
C ALA A 202 -13.21 -11.52 12.75
N TYR A 203 -12.17 -11.39 11.92
CA TYR A 203 -11.74 -12.43 10.98
C TYR A 203 -10.35 -12.15 10.41
N VAL A 204 -9.81 -13.14 9.70
CA VAL A 204 -8.55 -13.07 8.95
C VAL A 204 -8.85 -13.29 7.48
N LEU A 205 -8.44 -12.36 6.64
CA LEU A 205 -8.53 -12.43 5.19
C LEU A 205 -7.25 -13.05 4.63
N GLN A 206 -7.40 -14.18 3.93
CA GLN A 206 -6.27 -14.94 3.36
C GLN A 206 -6.49 -15.38 1.90
N ASN A 207 -7.75 -15.44 1.47
CA ASN A 207 -8.12 -15.95 0.16
C ASN A 207 -7.41 -15.15 -0.96
N GLY A 208 -6.81 -15.85 -1.92
CA GLY A 208 -6.01 -15.24 -2.98
C GLY A 208 -4.55 -14.93 -2.63
N LEU A 209 -4.12 -15.06 -1.36
CA LEU A 209 -2.69 -14.95 -1.01
C LEU A 209 -1.87 -16.18 -1.43
N ASN A 210 -2.53 -17.34 -1.57
CA ASN A 210 -1.89 -18.63 -1.86
C ASN A 210 -0.76 -18.94 -0.86
N LEU A 211 -1.07 -18.90 0.44
CA LEU A 211 -0.10 -19.14 1.52
C LEU A 211 0.60 -20.49 1.34
N GLY A 212 1.91 -20.51 1.58
CA GLY A 212 2.78 -21.68 1.43
C GLY A 212 2.93 -22.21 -0.01
N GLN A 213 2.27 -21.62 -1.01
CA GLN A 213 2.38 -22.06 -2.40
C GLN A 213 3.57 -21.39 -3.10
N PRO A 214 4.59 -22.15 -3.55
CA PRO A 214 5.73 -21.58 -4.25
C PRO A 214 5.32 -20.93 -5.58
N TYR A 215 6.00 -19.85 -5.94
CA TYR A 215 5.86 -19.20 -7.24
C TYR A 215 7.23 -19.03 -7.91
N SER A 216 7.25 -19.16 -9.23
CA SER A 216 8.49 -19.14 -9.99
C SER A 216 9.01 -17.72 -10.20
N ILE A 217 10.28 -17.51 -9.86
CA ILE A 217 11.05 -16.31 -10.22
C ILE A 217 12.25 -16.77 -11.06
N PRO A 218 12.37 -16.37 -12.33
CA PRO A 218 13.50 -16.76 -13.16
C PRO A 218 14.85 -16.41 -12.50
N GLY A 219 15.72 -17.40 -12.37
CA GLY A 219 17.05 -17.21 -11.78
C GLY A 219 17.11 -17.14 -10.25
N TYR A 220 16.02 -17.49 -9.54
CA TYR A 220 15.96 -17.47 -8.07
C TYR A 220 15.25 -18.72 -7.52
N PRO A 221 15.61 -19.23 -6.31
CA PRO A 221 14.81 -20.27 -5.63
C PRO A 221 13.36 -19.83 -5.52
N SER A 222 12.39 -20.73 -5.71
CA SER A 222 10.97 -20.33 -5.68
C SER A 222 10.54 -19.99 -4.24
N PRO A 223 10.24 -18.72 -3.92
CA PRO A 223 9.64 -18.37 -2.64
C PRO A 223 8.15 -18.72 -2.64
N ALA A 224 7.57 -18.83 -1.45
CA ALA A 224 6.13 -18.90 -1.25
C ALA A 224 5.68 -17.73 -0.35
N THR A 225 4.42 -17.34 -0.42
CA THR A 225 3.87 -16.32 0.49
C THR A 225 3.66 -16.93 1.87
N ASP A 226 4.14 -16.26 2.92
CA ASP A 226 3.92 -16.68 4.32
C ASP A 226 2.75 -15.92 4.95
N GLY A 227 2.71 -14.60 4.71
CA GLY A 227 1.68 -13.69 5.20
C GLY A 227 1.84 -12.31 4.59
N LEU A 228 1.57 -11.27 5.38
CA LEU A 228 1.66 -9.87 4.98
C LEU A 228 2.58 -9.06 5.91
N ARG A 229 3.34 -8.13 5.33
CA ARG A 229 4.16 -7.16 6.05
C ARG A 229 3.49 -5.80 6.06
N ASN A 230 3.95 -4.89 5.21
CA ASN A 230 3.50 -3.51 5.19
C ASN A 230 2.11 -3.42 4.58
N ILE A 231 1.23 -2.63 5.21
CA ILE A 231 -0.10 -2.34 4.70
C ILE A 231 -0.38 -0.85 4.72
N THR A 232 -1.27 -0.45 3.84
CA THR A 232 -1.96 0.83 3.88
C THR A 232 -3.34 0.65 3.28
N GLY A 233 -4.26 1.58 3.53
CA GLY A 233 -5.60 1.48 2.99
C GLY A 233 -6.30 2.82 2.87
N ARG A 234 -7.48 2.76 2.28
CA ARG A 234 -8.44 3.86 2.24
C ARG A 234 -9.84 3.34 2.53
N VAL A 235 -10.65 4.18 3.17
CA VAL A 235 -12.10 3.99 3.22
C VAL A 235 -12.69 4.56 1.94
N ASN A 236 -13.52 3.77 1.26
CA ASN A 236 -14.23 4.17 0.05
C ASN A 236 -15.58 4.79 0.41
N ALA A 237 -16.13 5.62 -0.48
CA ALA A 237 -17.40 6.31 -0.27
C ALA A 237 -18.62 5.37 -0.17
N ASP A 238 -18.49 4.14 -0.67
CA ASP A 238 -19.54 3.11 -0.68
C ASP A 238 -19.57 2.26 0.61
N GLY A 239 -18.76 2.60 1.62
CA GLY A 239 -18.69 1.86 2.88
C GLY A 239 -17.78 0.62 2.81
N THR A 240 -17.01 0.44 1.73
CA THR A 240 -15.92 -0.55 1.67
C THR A 240 -14.59 0.08 2.07
N VAL A 241 -13.56 -0.75 2.26
CA VAL A 241 -12.16 -0.33 2.33
C VAL A 241 -11.36 -1.02 1.25
N THR A 242 -10.39 -0.32 0.67
CA THR A 242 -9.38 -0.94 -0.18
C THR A 242 -8.06 -0.93 0.57
N ILE A 243 -7.44 -2.10 0.70
CA ILE A 243 -6.20 -2.30 1.44
C ILE A 243 -5.16 -2.88 0.49
N TRP A 244 -3.98 -2.27 0.50
CA TRP A 244 -2.81 -2.74 -0.23
C TRP A 244 -1.79 -3.28 0.75
N ALA A 245 -1.15 -4.38 0.37
CA ALA A 245 -0.20 -5.06 1.22
C ALA A 245 1.00 -5.58 0.44
N ILE A 246 2.13 -5.67 1.13
CA ILE A 246 3.30 -6.40 0.66
C ILE A 246 3.33 -7.77 1.34
N THR A 247 3.50 -8.85 0.58
CA THR A 247 3.61 -10.19 1.16
C THR A 247 4.96 -10.40 1.87
N SER A 248 4.96 -11.14 2.97
CA SER A 248 6.14 -11.85 3.46
C SER A 248 6.31 -13.16 2.70
N THR A 249 7.46 -13.79 2.87
CA THR A 249 7.81 -15.02 2.17
C THR A 249 8.46 -16.04 3.09
N VAL A 250 8.35 -17.30 2.66
CA VAL A 250 9.15 -18.43 3.12
C VAL A 250 9.84 -19.05 1.91
N SER A 251 11.10 -19.40 2.07
CA SER A 251 11.91 -20.02 1.00
C SER A 251 13.16 -20.70 1.56
N ALA A 252 13.89 -21.38 0.67
CA ALA A 252 15.20 -21.96 0.97
C ALA A 252 16.38 -20.99 0.71
N SER A 253 16.12 -19.69 0.49
CA SER A 253 17.17 -18.72 0.12
C SER A 253 18.14 -18.37 1.27
N GLY A 254 17.76 -18.64 2.52
CA GLY A 254 18.52 -18.27 3.71
C GLY A 254 18.26 -16.85 4.21
N ASP A 255 17.69 -15.96 3.38
CA ASP A 255 17.20 -14.64 3.77
C ASP A 255 15.82 -14.37 3.16
N GLN A 256 14.80 -14.88 3.83
CA GLN A 256 13.39 -14.62 3.50
C GLN A 256 13.03 -13.13 3.53
N GLY A 257 13.82 -12.29 4.21
CA GLY A 257 13.67 -10.83 4.22
C GLY A 257 13.99 -10.17 2.87
N ALA A 258 14.73 -10.86 2.01
CA ALA A 258 15.20 -10.38 0.72
C ALA A 258 14.60 -11.10 -0.49
N ASP A 259 13.75 -12.11 -0.26
CA ASP A 259 13.06 -12.81 -1.36
C ASP A 259 12.20 -11.83 -2.18
N PRO A 260 12.12 -12.04 -3.51
CA PRO A 260 11.12 -11.38 -4.35
C PRO A 260 9.71 -11.70 -3.82
N ASN A 261 8.94 -10.65 -3.53
CA ASN A 261 7.62 -10.72 -2.93
C ASN A 261 6.54 -10.08 -3.82
N LYS A 262 5.30 -10.00 -3.33
CA LYS A 262 4.16 -9.48 -4.11
C LYS A 262 3.57 -8.24 -3.48
N LEU A 263 3.11 -7.33 -4.33
CA LEU A 263 2.12 -6.30 -4.00
C LEU A 263 0.74 -6.89 -4.27
N VAL A 264 -0.10 -6.90 -3.26
CA VAL A 264 -1.48 -7.39 -3.33
C VAL A 264 -2.45 -6.31 -2.90
N ALA A 265 -3.71 -6.43 -3.33
CA ALA A 265 -4.81 -5.60 -2.87
C ALA A 265 -6.05 -6.43 -2.57
N ILE A 266 -6.86 -5.98 -1.62
CA ILE A 266 -8.17 -6.55 -1.30
C ILE A 266 -9.17 -5.42 -1.03
N THR A 267 -10.44 -5.69 -1.31
CA THR A 267 -11.55 -4.83 -0.87
C THR A 267 -12.33 -5.59 0.19
N ASP A 268 -12.55 -4.95 1.35
CA ASP A 268 -13.38 -5.46 2.45
C ASP A 268 -14.57 -4.54 2.71
N VAL A 269 -15.69 -5.10 3.17
CA VAL A 269 -16.84 -4.33 3.63
C VAL A 269 -16.58 -3.81 5.05
N LEU A 270 -16.46 -2.49 5.21
CA LEU A 270 -16.02 -1.87 6.47
C LEU A 270 -16.89 -2.30 7.67
N ALA A 271 -18.21 -2.30 7.52
CA ALA A 271 -19.15 -2.65 8.57
C ALA A 271 -19.26 -4.16 8.85
N ASN A 272 -18.71 -5.02 7.99
CA ASN A 272 -18.84 -6.46 8.14
C ASN A 272 -18.01 -6.98 9.31
N THR A 273 -18.63 -7.80 10.16
CA THR A 273 -18.00 -8.56 11.24
C THR A 273 -18.20 -10.08 11.11
N ASP A 274 -18.89 -10.53 10.05
CA ASP A 274 -19.17 -11.94 9.81
C ASP A 274 -18.03 -12.58 8.98
N PRO A 275 -17.30 -13.57 9.53
CA PRO A 275 -16.23 -14.27 8.82
C PRO A 275 -16.73 -15.00 7.56
N THR A 276 -17.98 -15.43 7.52
CA THR A 276 -18.54 -16.17 6.37
C THR A 276 -18.75 -15.27 5.15
N VAL A 277 -19.09 -14.01 5.38
CA VAL A 277 -19.15 -12.98 4.33
C VAL A 277 -17.74 -12.63 3.85
N ALA A 278 -16.83 -12.40 4.80
CA ALA A 278 -15.43 -12.04 4.54
C ALA A 278 -14.68 -13.13 3.74
N ALA A 279 -15.03 -14.41 3.92
CA ALA A 279 -14.42 -15.52 3.21
C ALA A 279 -14.55 -15.44 1.67
N THR A 280 -15.54 -14.69 1.16
CA THR A 280 -15.74 -14.50 -0.28
C THR A 280 -14.82 -13.43 -0.88
N GLU A 281 -14.27 -12.55 -0.05
CA GLU A 281 -13.32 -11.54 -0.45
C GLU A 281 -11.99 -12.19 -0.80
N LYS A 282 -11.25 -11.59 -1.72
CA LYS A 282 -9.98 -12.17 -2.19
C LYS A 282 -8.96 -11.11 -2.51
N PHE A 283 -7.71 -11.43 -2.20
CA PHE A 283 -6.57 -10.69 -2.67
C PHE A 283 -6.39 -10.86 -4.17
N VAL A 284 -6.04 -9.75 -4.82
CA VAL A 284 -5.52 -9.73 -6.19
C VAL A 284 -4.04 -9.35 -6.15
N THR A 285 -3.20 -10.09 -6.86
CA THR A 285 -1.80 -9.71 -7.04
C THR A 285 -1.72 -8.59 -8.08
N LEU A 286 -1.19 -7.44 -7.68
CA LEU A 286 -0.97 -6.30 -8.56
C LEU A 286 0.41 -6.33 -9.21
N ARG A 287 1.42 -6.82 -8.46
CA ARG A 287 2.79 -6.93 -8.94
C ARG A 287 3.52 -8.05 -8.23
N THR A 288 4.37 -8.77 -8.95
CA THR A 288 5.37 -9.69 -8.39
C THR A 288 6.76 -9.12 -8.63
N ALA A 289 7.56 -8.98 -7.57
CA ALA A 289 8.94 -8.55 -7.63
C ALA A 289 9.76 -9.56 -8.46
N GLN A 290 10.75 -9.05 -9.20
CA GLN A 290 11.64 -9.88 -10.00
C GLN A 290 12.89 -10.28 -9.21
N PHE A 291 13.74 -11.13 -9.78
CA PHE A 291 15.04 -11.42 -9.17
C PHE A 291 15.85 -10.14 -8.98
N GLY A 292 16.43 -9.98 -7.78
CA GLY A 292 17.14 -8.75 -7.37
C GLY A 292 16.23 -7.63 -6.89
N GLU A 293 14.91 -7.85 -6.84
CA GLU A 293 13.94 -6.88 -6.33
C GLU A 293 13.22 -7.40 -5.08
N VAL A 294 12.94 -6.49 -4.15
CA VAL A 294 12.04 -6.71 -3.02
C VAL A 294 11.20 -5.46 -2.80
N LEU A 295 9.88 -5.62 -2.72
CA LEU A 295 8.98 -4.53 -2.42
C LEU A 295 9.00 -4.29 -0.90
N ARG A 296 9.18 -3.04 -0.47
CA ARG A 296 9.43 -2.70 0.93
C ARG A 296 8.29 -1.96 1.62
N GLY A 297 7.26 -1.54 0.90
CA GLY A 297 6.11 -0.86 1.50
C GLY A 297 5.12 -0.35 0.48
N VAL A 298 3.97 0.09 0.99
CA VAL A 298 2.98 0.84 0.24
C VAL A 298 2.74 2.14 0.99
N SER A 299 2.94 3.27 0.33
CA SER A 299 2.59 4.58 0.88
C SER A 299 1.31 5.03 0.21
N PHE A 300 0.25 5.18 1.00
CA PHE A 300 -0.94 5.91 0.58
C PHE A 300 -0.75 7.38 0.93
N THR A 301 -1.18 8.25 0.04
CA THR A 301 -0.86 9.68 0.07
C THR A 301 -2.17 10.45 0.10
N PRO A 302 -2.80 10.56 1.28
CA PRO A 302 -4.10 11.18 1.42
C PRO A 302 -4.10 12.60 0.87
N GLY A 303 -5.05 12.88 -0.01
CA GLY A 303 -5.15 14.14 -0.75
C GLY A 303 -4.74 14.02 -2.21
N THR A 304 -4.41 12.82 -2.69
CA THR A 304 -4.50 12.51 -4.12
C THR A 304 -5.98 12.55 -4.45
N ILE A 305 -6.45 13.75 -4.80
CA ILE A 305 -7.50 13.87 -5.79
C ILE A 305 -6.93 13.14 -7.01
N PHE A 306 -7.29 11.87 -7.16
CA PHE A 306 -7.53 11.40 -8.51
C PHE A 306 -8.37 12.50 -9.13
N PRO A 307 -7.92 13.17 -10.23
CA PRO A 307 -8.81 14.08 -10.92
C PRO A 307 -10.14 13.34 -11.03
N THR A 308 -11.23 13.96 -10.55
CA THR A 308 -12.57 13.37 -10.61
C THR A 308 -12.64 12.71 -11.98
N ALA A 309 -12.77 11.37 -12.01
CA ALA A 309 -12.62 10.64 -13.26
C ALA A 309 -13.45 11.41 -14.28
N PRO A 310 -12.84 11.91 -15.37
CA PRO A 310 -13.49 12.90 -16.21
C PRO A 310 -14.87 12.36 -16.58
N ALA A 311 -15.90 13.22 -16.61
CA ALA A 311 -17.26 12.77 -16.93
C ALA A 311 -17.29 11.92 -18.22
N ILE A 312 -16.32 12.17 -19.10
CA ILE A 312 -16.05 11.39 -20.30
C ILE A 312 -14.55 11.02 -20.37
N PRO A 313 -14.05 9.92 -19.79
CA PRO A 313 -12.68 9.48 -20.05
C PRO A 313 -12.52 9.06 -21.51
N ILE A 314 -11.31 9.27 -22.04
CA ILE A 314 -10.93 8.90 -23.40
C ILE A 314 -9.83 7.85 -23.31
N THR A 315 -9.96 6.76 -24.06
CA THR A 315 -8.95 5.70 -24.14
C THR A 315 -8.61 5.44 -25.60
N SER A 316 -7.32 5.43 -25.93
CA SER A 316 -6.83 5.04 -27.26
C SER A 316 -6.24 3.63 -27.21
N SER A 317 -6.47 2.82 -28.23
CA SER A 317 -5.80 1.52 -28.37
C SER A 317 -4.32 1.69 -28.75
N GLY A 318 -3.57 0.60 -28.74
CA GLY A 318 -2.33 0.52 -29.52
C GLY A 318 -2.61 0.72 -31.01
N LEU A 319 -1.61 1.22 -31.75
CA LEU A 319 -1.68 1.38 -33.20
C LEU A 319 -1.02 0.20 -33.90
N ILE A 320 -1.70 -0.35 -34.90
CA ILE A 320 -1.20 -1.46 -35.73
C ILE A 320 -0.93 -0.94 -37.14
N TYR A 321 0.28 -1.15 -37.63
CA TYR A 321 0.66 -0.77 -38.98
C TYR A 321 0.11 -1.75 -40.03
N SER A 322 -0.63 -1.22 -41.00
CA SER A 322 -1.11 -1.95 -42.18
C SER A 322 -0.20 -1.65 -43.38
N ARG A 323 0.47 -2.67 -43.91
CA ARG A 323 1.32 -2.55 -45.11
C ARG A 323 0.51 -2.32 -46.39
N VAL A 324 -0.76 -2.71 -46.41
CA VAL A 324 -1.65 -2.59 -47.59
C VAL A 324 -2.08 -1.14 -47.77
N THR A 325 -2.61 -0.54 -46.71
CA THR A 325 -3.07 0.85 -46.73
C THR A 325 -1.96 1.84 -46.41
N ARG A 326 -0.81 1.36 -45.93
CA ARG A 326 0.33 2.16 -45.42
C ARG A 326 -0.09 3.11 -44.30
N THR A 327 -0.97 2.63 -43.42
CA THR A 327 -1.54 3.41 -42.32
C THR A 327 -1.36 2.71 -40.98
N TYR A 328 -1.31 3.50 -39.91
CA TYR A 328 -1.36 3.03 -38.53
C TYR A 328 -2.80 3.12 -38.03
N ASN A 329 -3.39 2.00 -37.63
CA ASN A 329 -4.82 1.91 -37.32
C ASN A 329 -5.03 1.55 -35.84
N GLY A 330 -6.04 2.14 -35.23
CA GLY A 330 -6.45 1.87 -33.86
C GLY A 330 -7.87 2.35 -33.60
N THR A 331 -8.23 2.51 -32.33
CA THR A 331 -9.54 3.00 -31.92
C THR A 331 -9.42 4.03 -30.81
N ILE A 332 -10.34 5.00 -30.79
CA ILE A 332 -10.57 5.90 -29.67
C ILE A 332 -11.94 5.55 -29.06
N THR A 333 -11.96 5.34 -27.75
CA THR A 333 -13.16 5.02 -26.98
C THR A 333 -13.43 6.13 -25.96
N ILE A 334 -14.68 6.55 -25.85
CA ILE A 334 -15.19 7.38 -24.77
C ILE A 334 -16.13 6.54 -23.89
N ARG A 335 -16.21 6.86 -22.60
CA ARG A 335 -17.21 6.28 -21.67
C ARG A 335 -17.99 7.40 -21.00
N ASN A 336 -19.27 7.23 -20.73
CA ASN A 336 -20.01 8.15 -19.87
C ASN A 336 -19.85 7.70 -18.41
N ASN A 337 -19.03 8.42 -17.64
CA ASN A 337 -18.85 8.20 -16.20
C ASN A 337 -19.75 9.12 -15.34
N SER A 338 -20.61 9.92 -15.96
CA SER A 338 -21.55 10.80 -15.24
C SER A 338 -22.86 10.09 -14.91
N SER A 339 -23.68 10.71 -14.06
CA SER A 339 -25.04 10.25 -13.74
C SER A 339 -26.10 10.64 -14.78
N ASN A 340 -25.75 11.44 -15.78
CA ASN A 340 -26.67 11.95 -16.78
C ASN A 340 -26.37 11.38 -18.17
N PRO A 341 -27.38 11.18 -19.04
CA PRO A 341 -27.16 10.87 -20.45
C PRO A 341 -26.38 11.99 -21.15
N ILE A 342 -25.51 11.63 -22.10
CA ILE A 342 -24.73 12.59 -22.88
C ILE A 342 -25.14 12.48 -24.35
N SER A 343 -25.63 13.59 -24.92
CA SER A 343 -26.04 13.65 -26.32
C SER A 343 -24.86 13.96 -27.24
N GLY A 344 -24.80 13.30 -28.38
CA GLY A 344 -23.88 13.60 -29.46
C GLY A 344 -24.31 14.83 -30.29
N PRO A 345 -23.42 15.34 -31.17
CA PRO A 345 -22.16 14.71 -31.55
C PRO A 345 -21.04 14.95 -30.53
N ILE A 346 -20.16 13.96 -30.37
CA ILE A 346 -18.92 14.09 -29.59
C ILE A 346 -17.73 13.87 -30.51
N TYR A 347 -16.86 14.86 -30.57
CA TYR A 347 -15.59 14.80 -31.27
C TYR A 347 -14.44 14.76 -30.26
N VAL A 348 -13.49 13.87 -30.49
CA VAL A 348 -12.21 13.83 -29.79
C VAL A 348 -11.16 14.49 -30.68
N LEU A 349 -10.57 15.58 -30.21
CA LEU A 349 -9.50 16.32 -30.88
C LEU A 349 -8.15 15.72 -30.48
N LEU A 350 -7.20 15.70 -31.41
CA LEU A 350 -5.87 15.15 -31.24
C LEU A 350 -4.87 16.31 -31.14
N GLN A 351 -4.58 16.74 -29.91
CA GLN A 351 -3.54 17.74 -29.65
C GLN A 351 -2.15 17.13 -29.81
N ASN A 352 -1.16 17.97 -30.13
CA ASN A 352 0.24 17.55 -30.22
C ASN A 352 0.45 16.33 -31.13
N LEU A 353 -0.37 16.18 -32.19
CA LEU A 353 -0.16 15.13 -33.18
C LEU A 353 1.26 15.28 -33.76
N THR A 354 2.05 14.20 -33.74
CA THR A 354 3.43 14.19 -34.25
C THR A 354 3.51 14.89 -35.61
N GLN A 355 4.48 15.80 -35.76
CA GLN A 355 4.69 16.53 -37.01
C GLN A 355 4.91 15.56 -38.18
N GLY A 356 4.21 15.78 -39.29
CA GLY A 356 4.26 14.90 -40.47
C GLY A 356 3.25 13.74 -40.43
N VAL A 357 2.56 13.53 -39.30
CA VAL A 357 1.48 12.55 -39.17
C VAL A 357 0.14 13.22 -39.47
N THR A 358 -0.69 12.55 -40.26
CA THR A 358 -2.04 13.01 -40.63
C THR A 358 -3.09 12.01 -40.17
N LEU A 359 -4.08 12.46 -39.40
CA LEU A 359 -5.30 11.67 -39.13
C LEU A 359 -6.13 11.61 -40.42
N ILE A 360 -6.57 10.41 -40.81
CA ILE A 360 -7.34 10.17 -42.04
C ILE A 360 -8.57 9.28 -41.74
N GLY A 361 -9.63 9.43 -42.53
CA GLY A 361 -10.86 8.62 -42.41
C GLY A 361 -12.12 9.46 -42.64
N SER A 362 -13.26 8.78 -42.86
CA SER A 362 -14.56 9.44 -43.12
C SER A 362 -15.12 10.19 -41.92
N ASP A 363 -14.81 9.73 -40.71
CA ASP A 363 -15.34 10.29 -39.46
C ASP A 363 -14.38 11.33 -38.85
N THR A 364 -13.46 11.85 -39.68
CA THR A 364 -12.45 12.81 -39.26
C THR A 364 -12.82 14.23 -39.67
N SER A 365 -12.39 15.22 -38.90
CA SER A 365 -12.67 16.63 -39.12
C SER A 365 -11.53 17.49 -38.59
N VAL A 366 -11.54 18.78 -38.88
CA VAL A 366 -10.65 19.75 -38.23
C VAL A 366 -11.50 20.68 -37.37
N ILE A 367 -11.28 20.64 -36.05
CA ILE A 367 -12.02 21.43 -35.08
C ILE A 367 -11.01 22.26 -34.28
N MET A 368 -11.20 23.57 -34.24
CA MET A 368 -10.25 24.52 -33.61
C MET A 368 -8.81 24.37 -34.13
N GLY A 369 -8.66 24.07 -35.42
CA GLY A 369 -7.34 23.86 -36.05
C GLY A 369 -6.67 22.53 -35.69
N LEU A 370 -7.34 21.65 -34.94
CA LEU A 370 -6.82 20.34 -34.55
C LEU A 370 -7.55 19.21 -35.31
N PRO A 371 -6.83 18.13 -35.70
CA PRO A 371 -7.47 16.93 -36.21
C PRO A 371 -8.42 16.34 -35.16
N ALA A 372 -9.60 15.92 -35.58
CA ALA A 372 -10.63 15.40 -34.71
C ALA A 372 -11.27 14.13 -35.30
N VAL A 373 -11.73 13.23 -34.44
CA VAL A 373 -12.55 12.06 -34.81
C VAL A 373 -13.90 12.14 -34.13
N GLN A 374 -14.99 11.89 -34.86
CA GLN A 374 -16.31 11.74 -34.28
C GLN A 374 -16.43 10.39 -33.60
N VAL A 375 -16.62 10.38 -32.27
CA VAL A 375 -16.79 9.14 -31.49
C VAL A 375 -18.27 8.86 -31.20
N LEU A 376 -19.11 9.89 -31.19
CA LEU A 376 -20.57 9.76 -31.07
C LEU A 376 -21.26 10.63 -32.13
N GLY A 377 -22.17 10.02 -32.89
CA GLY A 377 -22.93 10.67 -33.96
C GLY A 377 -23.93 11.72 -33.45
N GLY A 378 -24.32 12.66 -34.32
CA GLY A 378 -25.40 13.61 -34.02
C GLY A 378 -26.73 12.88 -33.79
N GLY A 379 -27.43 13.20 -32.69
CA GLY A 379 -28.69 12.54 -32.31
C GLY A 379 -28.54 11.19 -31.59
N ALA A 380 -27.32 10.69 -31.42
CA ALA A 380 -27.05 9.53 -30.57
C ALA A 380 -26.91 9.95 -29.10
N THR A 381 -27.34 9.10 -28.17
CA THR A 381 -27.25 9.34 -26.73
C THR A 381 -26.41 8.25 -26.07
N LEU A 382 -25.41 8.66 -25.31
CA LEU A 382 -24.57 7.78 -24.50
C LEU A 382 -25.09 7.76 -23.05
N GLN A 383 -25.71 6.66 -22.63
CA GLN A 383 -26.27 6.53 -21.28
C GLN A 383 -25.18 6.38 -20.21
N PRO A 384 -25.46 6.69 -18.93
CA PRO A 384 -24.52 6.44 -17.83
C PRO A 384 -23.91 5.03 -17.87
N GLY A 385 -22.59 4.94 -17.77
CA GLY A 385 -21.84 3.69 -17.81
C GLY A 385 -21.57 3.11 -19.21
N GLN A 386 -22.19 3.64 -20.27
CA GLN A 386 -21.96 3.17 -21.65
C GLN A 386 -20.69 3.75 -22.27
N SER A 387 -20.16 3.05 -23.26
CA SER A 387 -19.03 3.49 -24.08
C SER A 387 -19.40 3.62 -25.56
N ALA A 388 -18.73 4.52 -26.25
CA ALA A 388 -18.76 4.64 -27.71
C ALA A 388 -17.32 4.60 -28.24
N THR A 389 -17.13 3.97 -29.39
CA THR A 389 -15.80 3.72 -29.96
C THR A 389 -15.79 4.09 -31.44
N ALA A 390 -14.76 4.81 -31.87
CA ALA A 390 -14.52 5.12 -33.27
C ALA A 390 -13.15 4.60 -33.72
N PRO A 391 -13.04 4.06 -34.95
CA PRO A 391 -11.76 3.74 -35.54
C PRO A 391 -10.97 5.02 -35.87
N VAL A 392 -9.65 4.94 -35.79
CA VAL A 392 -8.73 5.99 -36.24
C VAL A 392 -7.66 5.39 -37.13
N ALA A 393 -7.28 6.14 -38.17
CA ALA A 393 -6.19 5.78 -39.07
C ALA A 393 -5.25 6.97 -39.25
N PHE A 394 -3.95 6.71 -39.25
CA PHE A 394 -2.93 7.73 -39.42
C PHE A 394 -2.04 7.42 -40.62
N SER A 395 -1.79 8.42 -41.45
CA SER A 395 -0.73 8.42 -42.45
C SER A 395 0.52 9.05 -41.83
N ASP A 396 1.62 8.30 -41.83
CA ASP A 396 2.93 8.77 -41.38
C ASP A 396 4.01 8.36 -42.40
N PRO A 397 4.30 9.23 -43.39
CA PRO A 397 5.32 8.95 -44.41
C PRO A 397 6.75 8.95 -43.86
N GLY A 398 6.97 9.55 -42.67
CA GLY A 398 8.29 9.69 -42.05
C GLY A 398 8.69 8.52 -41.16
N GLY A 399 7.75 7.65 -40.80
CA GLY A 399 7.98 6.52 -39.87
C GLY A 399 8.32 6.99 -38.44
N ALA A 400 7.84 8.17 -38.06
CA ALA A 400 8.04 8.74 -36.74
C ALA A 400 7.10 8.09 -35.70
N PRO A 401 7.47 8.07 -34.40
CA PRO A 401 6.53 7.67 -33.36
C PRO A 401 5.27 8.56 -33.38
N ILE A 402 4.10 7.95 -33.58
CA ILE A 402 2.81 8.65 -33.57
C ILE A 402 2.40 8.90 -32.12
N ASN A 403 2.43 10.16 -31.72
CA ASN A 403 1.98 10.64 -30.41
C ASN A 403 0.87 11.68 -30.63
N PHE A 404 -0.09 11.70 -29.71
CA PHE A 404 -1.11 12.74 -29.61
C PHE A 404 -1.72 12.72 -28.20
N THR A 405 -2.31 13.85 -27.80
CA THR A 405 -3.11 13.98 -26.59
C THR A 405 -4.58 14.09 -26.99
N PRO A 406 -5.43 13.07 -26.73
CA PRO A 406 -6.85 13.15 -27.05
C PRO A 406 -7.58 14.04 -26.04
N VAL A 407 -8.41 14.97 -26.54
CA VAL A 407 -9.21 15.87 -25.71
C VAL A 407 -10.62 16.02 -26.28
N ILE A 408 -11.62 16.20 -25.41
CA ILE A 408 -12.96 16.65 -25.80
C ILE A 408 -13.04 18.15 -25.46
N PRO A 409 -13.39 19.04 -26.40
CA PRO A 409 -13.59 20.45 -26.10
C PRO A 409 -14.71 20.61 -25.06
N ASN A 410 -14.49 21.45 -24.05
CA ASN A 410 -15.47 21.72 -23.00
C ASN A 410 -16.84 22.06 -23.61
N GLN A 411 -17.85 21.22 -23.40
CA GLN A 411 -19.24 21.50 -23.80
C GLN A 411 -19.93 22.49 -22.83
N GLY A 412 -19.24 23.56 -22.40
CA GLY A 412 -19.82 24.53 -21.47
C GLY A 412 -18.87 25.61 -20.97
N ALA A 413 -18.72 26.68 -21.76
CA ALA A 413 -18.47 28.04 -21.33
C ALA A 413 -18.85 29.00 -22.48
N VAL A 414 -20.15 29.14 -22.73
CA VAL A 414 -20.77 30.32 -23.33
C VAL A 414 -21.94 30.70 -22.44
#